data_AF-A0A9X1MPF0-F1
#
_entry.id   AF-A0A9X1MPF0-F1
#
_cell.length_a   1.000
_cell.length_b   1.000
_cell.length_c   1.000
_cell.angle_alpha   90.00
_cell.angle_beta   90.00
_cell.angle_gamma   90.00
#
_symmetry.space_group_name_H-M   'P 1'
#
loop_
_entity.id
_entity.type
_entity.pdbx_description
1 polymer ?
#
loop_
_entity_poly.entity_id
_entity_poly.type
_entity_poly.pdbx_seq_one_letter_code
_entity_poly.pdbx_strand_id
1 'polypeptide(L)' 'MIAVLLGVIFLSIGVRAFTKTGLPLAPGLSITGVAAKVVGVCCCLLGCAIIGYVFYANFIFAQEAARLIDEMEGR' A
#
# COMPACT_ATOMS: atom_id res chain seq x y z
N MET A 1 -6.61 -6.77 7.18
CA MET A 1 -5.24 -7.24 7.51
C MET A 1 -4.44 -7.62 6.25
N ILE A 2 -4.92 -8.55 5.42
CA ILE A 2 -4.20 -9.01 4.19
C ILE A 2 -3.87 -7.85 3.23
N ALA A 3 -4.83 -6.94 2.97
CA ALA A 3 -4.60 -5.81 2.07
C ALA A 3 -3.51 -4.84 2.56
N VAL A 4 -3.42 -4.62 3.89
CA VAL A 4 -2.36 -3.78 4.48
C VAL A 4 -1.00 -4.46 4.33
N LEU A 5 -0.92 -5.76 4.59
CA LEU A 5 0.29 -6.56 4.38
C LEU A 5 0.77 -6.49 2.92
N LEU A 6 -0.15 -6.66 1.97
CA LEU A 6 0.13 -6.49 0.54
C LEU A 6 0.68 -5.10 0.22
N GLY A 7 0.03 -4.05 0.73
CA GLY A 7 0.50 -2.67 0.55
C GLY A 7 1.91 -2.43 1.07
N VAL A 8 2.23 -2.97 2.25
CA VAL A 8 3.58 -2.87 2.86
C VAL A 8 4.62 -3.65 2.06
N ILE A 9 4.28 -4.84 1.53
CA ILE A 9 5.16 -5.62 0.65
C ILE A 9 5.46 -4.85 -0.64
N PHE A 10 4.43 -4.27 -1.27
CA PHE A 10 4.62 -3.46 -2.48
C PHE A 10 5.48 -2.22 -2.23
N LEU A 11 5.29 -1.55 -1.09
CA LEU A 11 6.15 -0.43 -0.68
C LEU A 11 7.59 -0.85 -0.46
N SER A 12 7.82 -1.95 0.26
CA SER A 12 9.19 -2.42 0.54
C SER A 12 9.90 -2.90 -0.74
N ILE A 13 9.19 -3.51 -1.69
CA ILE A 13 9.72 -3.84 -3.03
C ILE A 13 10.02 -2.56 -3.83
N GLY A 14 9.08 -1.60 -3.83
CA GLY A 14 9.25 -0.33 -4.53
C GLY A 14 10.44 0.48 -4.02
N VAL A 15 10.62 0.59 -2.70
CA VAL A 15 11.78 1.23 -2.06
C VAL A 15 13.07 0.50 -2.39
N ARG A 16 13.06 -0.84 -2.42
CA ARG A 16 14.22 -1.64 -2.86
C ARG A 16 14.64 -1.35 -4.30
N ALA A 17 13.72 -0.98 -5.18
CA ALA A 17 14.07 -0.59 -6.56
C ALA A 17 14.99 0.65 -6.64
N PHE A 18 15.00 1.48 -5.59
CA PHE A 18 15.87 2.67 -5.50
C PHE A 18 17.21 2.41 -4.80
N THR A 19 17.41 1.24 -4.21
CA THR A 19 18.68 0.90 -3.55
C THR A 19 19.70 0.39 -4.57
N LYS A 20 20.99 0.37 -4.18
CA LYS A 20 22.10 -0.12 -5.03
C LYS A 20 21.92 -1.57 -5.50
N THR A 21 21.05 -2.33 -4.83
CA THR A 21 20.76 -3.73 -5.14
C THR A 21 19.88 -3.90 -6.38
N GLY A 22 19.16 -2.85 -6.79
CA GLY A 22 18.24 -2.90 -7.93
C GLY A 22 16.98 -3.73 -7.64
N LEU A 23 16.07 -3.79 -8.62
CA LEU A 23 14.83 -4.54 -8.50
C LEU A 23 15.06 -6.01 -8.93
N PRO A 24 14.89 -7.00 -8.04
CA PRO A 24 15.03 -8.40 -8.42
C PRO A 24 13.80 -8.84 -9.23
N LEU A 25 13.98 -9.14 -10.51
CA LEU A 25 12.92 -9.72 -11.34
C LEU A 25 12.97 -11.25 -11.36
N ALA A 26 14.17 -11.82 -11.31
CA ALA A 26 14.38 -13.26 -11.29
C ALA A 26 15.67 -13.60 -10.51
N PRO A 27 15.87 -14.86 -10.09
CA PRO A 27 17.14 -15.30 -9.49
C PRO A 27 18.31 -14.98 -10.45
N GLY A 28 19.23 -14.11 -10.02
CA GLY A 28 20.36 -13.66 -10.84
C GLY A 28 20.07 -12.55 -11.84
N LEU A 29 18.81 -12.11 -12.01
CA LEU A 29 18.43 -11.02 -12.89
C LEU A 29 17.89 -9.83 -12.08
N SER A 30 18.72 -8.81 -11.94
CA SER A 30 18.39 -7.53 -11.31
C SER A 30 18.33 -6.45 -12.38
N ILE A 31 17.19 -5.77 -12.49
CA ILE A 31 17.10 -4.58 -13.34
C ILE A 31 17.64 -3.40 -12.54
N THR A 32 18.58 -2.68 -13.15
CA THR A 32 19.19 -1.47 -12.60
C THR A 32 18.99 -0.30 -13.56
N GLY A 33 19.19 0.93 -13.07
CA GLY A 33 19.04 2.15 -13.86
C GLY A 33 17.62 2.71 -13.88
N VAL A 34 17.28 3.46 -14.94
CA VAL A 34 16.04 4.25 -15.02
C VAL A 34 14.79 3.35 -15.02
N ALA A 35 14.84 2.21 -15.72
CA ALA A 35 13.73 1.26 -15.77
C ALA A 35 13.35 0.72 -14.38
N ALA A 36 14.36 0.39 -13.54
CA ALA A 36 14.13 -0.05 -12.17
C ALA A 36 13.42 1.02 -11.33
N LYS A 37 13.83 2.28 -11.49
CA LYS A 37 13.23 3.41 -10.78
C LYS A 37 11.77 3.62 -11.18
N VAL A 38 11.44 3.55 -12.47
CA VAL A 38 10.05 3.70 -12.97
C VAL A 38 9.15 2.61 -12.37
N VAL A 39 9.57 1.35 -12.42
CA VAL A 39 8.81 0.24 -11.81
C VAL A 39 8.72 0.41 -10.29
N GLY A 40 9.80 0.86 -9.65
CA GLY A 40 9.83 1.21 -8.22
C GLY A 40 8.79 2.25 -7.82
N VAL A 41 8.71 3.36 -8.57
CA VAL A 41 7.68 4.40 -8.36
C VAL A 41 6.29 3.80 -8.48
N CYS A 42 6.03 3.01 -9.54
CA CYS A 42 4.74 2.37 -9.74
C CYS A 42 4.35 1.45 -8.58
N CYS A 43 5.29 0.64 -8.06
CA CYS A 43 5.07 -0.21 -6.89
C CYS A 43 4.79 0.60 -5.62
N CYS A 44 5.52 1.70 -5.40
CA CYS A 44 5.26 2.59 -4.27
C CYS A 44 3.87 3.24 -4.36
N LEU A 45 3.47 3.73 -5.54
CA LEU A 45 2.15 4.31 -5.76
C LEU A 45 1.03 3.29 -5.54
N LEU A 46 1.20 2.06 -6.04
CA LEU A 46 0.27 0.95 -5.80
C LEU A 46 0.17 0.62 -4.30
N GLY A 47 1.30 0.53 -3.61
CA GLY A 47 1.34 0.29 -2.17
C GLY A 47 0.61 1.38 -1.38
N CYS A 48 0.88 2.65 -1.68
CA CYS A 48 0.20 3.80 -1.07
C CYS A 48 -1.30 3.81 -1.35
N ALA A 49 -1.71 3.53 -2.59
CA ALA A 49 -3.13 3.47 -2.97
C ALA A 49 -3.88 2.37 -2.22
N ILE A 50 -3.30 1.18 -2.09
CA ILE A 50 -3.90 0.06 -1.35
C ILE A 50 -4.04 0.42 0.14
N ILE A 51 -2.98 0.94 0.77
CA ILE A 51 -3.02 1.31 2.19
C ILE A 51 -4.02 2.44 2.42
N GLY A 52 -4.00 3.48 1.58
CA GLY A 52 -4.91 4.61 1.66
C GLY A 52 -6.38 4.19 1.51
N TYR A 53 -6.67 3.31 0.55
CA TYR A 53 -8.03 2.78 0.36
C TYR A 53 -8.52 2.01 1.59
N VAL A 54 -7.67 1.15 2.17
CA VAL A 54 -8.02 0.43 3.39
C VAL A 54 -8.29 1.40 4.54
N PHE A 55 -7.45 2.41 4.74
CA PHE A 55 -7.66 3.43 5.76
C PHE A 55 -8.98 4.17 5.56
N TYR A 56 -9.27 4.59 4.32
CA TYR A 56 -10.51 5.28 3.97
C TYR A 56 -11.74 4.41 4.24
N ALA A 57 -11.73 3.15 3.83
CA ALA A 57 -12.83 2.22 4.08
C ALA A 57 -13.08 2.00 5.58
N ASN A 58 -12.01 1.84 6.38
CA ASN A 58 -12.13 1.72 7.83
C ASN A 58 -12.67 2.98 8.48
N PHE A 59 -12.27 4.16 7.98
CA PHE A 59 -12.75 5.44 8.49
C PHE A 59 -14.25 5.64 8.24
N ILE A 60 -14.72 5.36 7.02
CA ILE A 60 -16.14 5.41 6.68
C ILE A 60 -16.94 4.43 7.55
N PHE A 61 -16.45 3.20 7.70
CA PHE A 61 -17.12 2.20 8.53
C PHE A 61 -17.20 2.62 10.00
N ALA A 62 -16.15 3.25 10.53
CA ALA A 62 -16.15 3.78 11.89
C ALA A 62 -17.13 4.95 12.06
N GLN A 63 -17.26 5.83 11.07
CA GLN A 63 -18.26 6.90 11.10
C GLN A 63 -19.69 6.34 11.07
N GLU A 64 -19.96 5.37 10.20
CA GLU A 64 -21.27 4.71 10.11
C GLU A 64 -21.62 4.01 11.43
N ALA A 65 -20.66 3.28 12.01
CA ALA A 65 -20.83 2.61 13.29
C ALA A 65 -21.10 3.60 14.43
N ALA A 66 -20.35 4.71 14.49
CA ALA A 66 -20.57 5.76 15.48
C ALA A 66 -21.96 6.39 15.34
N ARG A 67 -22.41 6.66 14.11
CA ARG A 67 -23.75 7.18 13.85
C ARG A 67 -24.85 6.21 14.29
N LEU A 68 -24.69 4.92 14.01
CA LEU A 68 -25.65 3.90 14.44
C LEU A 68 -25.72 3.77 15.97
N ILE A 69 -24.59 3.94 16.66
CA ILE A 69 -24.55 3.98 18.13
C ILE A 69 -25.33 5.19 18.64
N ASP A 70 -25.09 6.39 18.10
CA ASP A 70 -25.81 7.60 18.49
C ASP A 70 -27.34 7.49 18.25
N GLU A 71 -27.76 6.90 17.12
CA GLU A 71 -29.17 6.64 16.81
C GLU A 71 -29.80 5.62 17.78
N MET A 72 -29.05 4.60 18.22
CA MET A 72 -29.51 3.58 19.18
C MET A 72 -29.54 4.10 20.63
N GLU A 73 -28.64 5.02 20.98
CA GLU A 73 -28.53 5.59 22.33
C GLU A 73 -29.59 6.66 22.61
N GLY A 74 -30.44 6.97 21.62
CA GLY A 74 -31.69 7.70 21.82
C GLY A 74 -31.49 9.19 22.06
N ARG A 75 -30.92 9.87 21.06
CA ARG A 75 -31.29 11.26 20.75
C ARG A 75 -32.02 11.34 19.42
#